data_AF-A0A329QCU9-F1
#
_entry.id   AF-A0A329QCU9-F1
#
_cell.length_a   1.000
_cell.length_b   1.000
_cell.length_c   1.000
_cell.angle_alpha   90.00
_cell.angle_beta   90.00
_cell.angle_gamma   90.00
#
_symmetry.space_group_name_H-M   'P 1'
#
loop_
_entity.id
_entity.type
_entity.pdbx_description
1 polymer ?
#
loop_
_entity_poly.entity_id
_entity_poly.type
_entity_poly.pdbx_seq_one_letter_code
_entity_poly.pdbx_strand_id
1 'polypeptide(L)'
;MPGAIDHDKQEVLNSHWPTDPLAFKVREPSIPVRVRLVWEHDGETFVPGWATKWNASHVYVAIDDHRTDLDGIWVKPADVYRSSPRLRRRSGAEPNF
;
A
#
# COMPACT_ATOMS: atom_id res chain seq x y z
N MET A 1 13.90 -23.33 -24.33
CA MET A 1 13.94 -22.24 -23.33
C MET A 1 12.50 -22.00 -22.88
N PRO A 2 12.03 -22.55 -21.75
CA PRO A 2 10.67 -22.25 -21.29
C PRO A 2 10.64 -20.80 -20.79
N GLY A 3 9.71 -20.02 -21.34
CA GLY A 3 9.47 -18.64 -20.92
C GLY A 3 9.09 -18.58 -19.45
N ALA A 4 9.70 -17.67 -18.70
CA ALA A 4 9.21 -17.28 -17.39
C ALA A 4 7.81 -16.70 -17.60
N ILE A 5 6.80 -17.51 -17.30
CA ILE A 5 5.44 -17.05 -17.33
C ILE A 5 5.34 -16.07 -16.17
N ASP A 6 4.96 -14.83 -16.48
CA ASP A 6 4.73 -13.72 -15.56
C ASP A 6 3.46 -13.99 -14.71
N HIS A 7 3.39 -15.17 -14.09
CA HIS A 7 2.23 -15.72 -13.38
C HIS A 7 1.95 -15.05 -12.03
N ASP A 8 2.83 -14.16 -11.58
CA ASP A 8 2.66 -13.51 -10.29
C ASP A 8 1.88 -12.19 -10.37
N LYS A 9 1.59 -11.71 -11.60
CA LYS A 9 0.78 -10.50 -11.76
C LYS A 9 -0.66 -10.77 -11.38
N GLN A 10 -1.17 -9.96 -10.47
CA GLN A 10 -2.53 -10.05 -9.96
C GLN A 10 -3.22 -8.69 -10.04
N GLU A 11 -4.50 -8.71 -10.43
CA GLU A 11 -5.34 -7.53 -10.34
C GLU A 11 -5.74 -7.26 -8.90
N VAL A 12 -5.84 -5.98 -8.56
CA VAL A 12 -6.31 -5.54 -7.24
C VAL A 12 -7.79 -5.18 -7.33
N LEU A 13 -8.61 -6.03 -6.74
CA LEU A 13 -10.07 -6.00 -6.82
C LEU A 13 -10.70 -4.86 -6.00
N ASN A 14 -10.01 -4.37 -4.96
CA ASN A 14 -10.47 -3.22 -4.18
C ASN A 14 -9.86 -1.89 -4.65
N SER A 15 -9.25 -1.86 -5.84
CA SER A 15 -8.81 -0.62 -6.45
C SER A 15 -10.01 0.29 -6.72
N HIS A 16 -9.86 1.57 -6.42
CA HIS A 16 -10.93 2.55 -6.58
C HIS A 16 -10.39 3.87 -7.14
N TRP A 17 -10.43 3.97 -8.45
CA TRP A 17 -10.02 5.18 -9.15
C TRP A 17 -10.98 6.34 -8.86
N PRO A 18 -10.46 7.54 -8.52
CA PRO A 18 -11.29 8.73 -8.41
C PRO A 18 -11.67 9.25 -9.81
N THR A 19 -12.78 9.99 -9.89
CA THR A 19 -13.25 10.59 -11.15
C THR A 19 -12.27 11.62 -11.73
N ASP A 20 -11.53 12.35 -10.87
CA ASP A 20 -10.52 13.32 -11.30
C ASP A 20 -9.21 13.15 -10.50
N PRO A 21 -8.28 12.28 -10.93
CA PRO A 21 -7.03 11.99 -10.20
C PRO A 21 -6.00 13.13 -10.21
N LEU A 22 -6.16 14.11 -11.11
CA LEU A 22 -5.25 15.25 -11.26
C LEU A 22 -5.58 16.39 -10.28
N ALA A 23 -6.83 16.52 -9.83
CA ALA A 23 -7.23 17.47 -8.79
C ALA A 23 -6.58 17.19 -7.42
N PHE A 24 -5.99 16.01 -7.24
CA PHE A 24 -5.37 15.61 -5.98
C PHE A 24 -3.97 16.21 -5.84
N LYS A 25 -3.81 17.07 -4.83
CA LYS A 25 -2.49 17.60 -4.43
C LYS A 25 -1.58 16.46 -3.98
N VAL A 26 -0.40 16.40 -4.58
CA VAL A 26 0.71 15.58 -4.07
C VAL A 26 1.15 16.17 -2.74
N ARG A 27 1.24 15.31 -1.74
CA ARG A 27 1.69 15.65 -0.40
C ARG A 27 3.13 15.20 -0.25
N GLU A 28 3.98 16.15 0.12
CA GLU A 28 5.37 15.92 0.49
C GLU A 28 5.58 16.40 1.95
N PRO A 29 6.15 15.57 2.84
CA PRO A 29 6.60 14.20 2.61
C PRO A 29 5.43 13.19 2.54
N SER A 30 5.65 12.12 1.78
CA SER A 30 4.74 10.96 1.72
C SER A 30 4.56 10.32 3.10
N ILE A 31 3.36 9.81 3.38
CA ILE A 31 3.04 9.22 4.69
C ILE A 31 3.22 7.70 4.59
N PRO A 32 4.05 7.06 5.44
CA PRO A 32 4.14 5.61 5.49
C PRO A 32 2.82 5.00 5.99
N VAL A 33 2.25 4.11 5.19
CA VAL A 33 0.96 3.46 5.45
C VAL A 33 1.06 1.97 5.21
N ARG A 34 0.08 1.22 5.69
CA ARG A 34 -0.24 -0.12 5.20
C ARG A 34 -1.57 -0.03 4.48
N VAL A 35 -1.61 -0.54 3.26
CA VAL A 35 -2.83 -0.60 2.47
C VAL A 35 -3.32 -2.05 2.43
N ARG A 36 -4.62 -2.23 2.66
CA ARG A 36 -5.31 -3.50 2.41
C ARG A 36 -5.55 -3.61 0.91
N LEU A 37 -4.97 -4.62 0.28
CA LEU A 37 -5.18 -4.96 -1.12
C LEU A 37 -5.88 -6.31 -1.18
N VAL A 38 -6.88 -6.41 -2.04
CA VAL A 38 -7.54 -7.68 -2.35
C VAL A 38 -7.06 -8.10 -3.72
N TRP A 39 -6.15 -9.06 -3.74
CA TRP A 39 -5.62 -9.67 -4.95
C TRP A 39 -6.59 -10.70 -5.52
N GLU A 40 -6.62 -10.85 -6.83
CA GLU A 40 -7.49 -11.81 -7.52
C GLU A 40 -7.28 -13.27 -7.08
N HIS A 41 -6.01 -13.70 -6.88
CA HIS A 41 -5.69 -15.09 -6.56
C HIS A 41 -5.28 -15.30 -5.10
N ASP A 42 -4.54 -14.36 -4.51
CA ASP A 42 -4.09 -14.44 -3.11
C ASP A 42 -5.16 -13.98 -2.09
N GLY A 43 -6.19 -13.27 -2.55
CA GLY A 43 -7.18 -12.67 -1.68
C GLY A 43 -6.63 -11.46 -0.93
N GLU A 44 -7.02 -11.29 0.34
CA GLU A 44 -6.70 -10.08 1.10
C GLU A 44 -5.29 -10.09 1.69
N THR A 45 -4.53 -9.02 1.47
CA THR A 45 -3.19 -8.82 2.04
C THR A 45 -2.97 -7.36 2.43
N PHE A 46 -2.15 -7.12 3.47
CA PHE A 46 -1.74 -5.79 3.88
C PHE A 46 -0.31 -5.50 3.43
N VAL A 47 -0.17 -4.62 2.45
CA VAL A 47 1.12 -4.27 1.85
C VAL A 47 1.61 -2.92 2.40
N PRO A 48 2.88 -2.78 2.77
CA PRO A 48 3.44 -1.47 3.11
C PRO A 48 3.50 -0.56 1.88
N GLY A 49 3.22 0.73 2.07
CA GLY A 49 3.29 1.69 0.98
C GLY A 49 3.43 3.13 1.47
N TRP A 50 3.49 4.05 0.52
CA TRP A 50 3.64 5.47 0.77
C TRP A 50 2.44 6.23 0.21
N ALA A 51 1.63 6.80 1.10
CA ALA A 51 0.51 7.64 0.70
C ALA A 51 1.04 9.01 0.25
N THR A 52 1.00 9.27 -1.05
CA THR A 52 1.43 10.54 -1.65
C THR A 52 0.26 11.48 -1.92
N LYS A 53 -0.95 10.96 -2.17
CA LYS A 53 -2.17 11.76 -2.29
C LYS A 53 -3.22 11.23 -1.33
N TRP A 54 -3.75 12.08 -0.46
CA TRP A 54 -4.74 11.69 0.54
C TRP A 54 -5.83 12.75 0.62
N ASN A 55 -7.09 12.37 0.38
CA ASN A 55 -8.25 13.19 0.73
C ASN A 55 -9.27 12.38 1.56
N ALA A 56 -10.47 12.95 1.79
CA ALA A 56 -11.51 12.31 2.58
C ALA A 56 -12.16 11.08 1.91
N SER A 57 -11.99 10.90 0.59
CA SER A 57 -12.70 9.89 -0.22
C SER A 57 -11.78 8.84 -0.84
N HIS A 58 -10.54 9.20 -1.16
CA HIS A 58 -9.57 8.41 -1.90
C HIS A 58 -8.16 8.69 -1.43
N VAL A 59 -7.34 7.65 -1.46
CA VAL A 59 -5.92 7.73 -1.14
C VAL A 59 -5.15 7.01 -2.23
N TYR A 60 -4.15 7.69 -2.79
CA TYR A 60 -3.16 7.09 -3.66
C TYR A 60 -1.98 6.62 -2.82
N VAL A 61 -1.71 5.33 -2.89
CA VAL A 61 -0.62 4.69 -2.16
C VAL A 61 0.34 4.11 -3.19
N ALA A 62 1.56 4.64 -3.22
CA ALA A 62 2.65 4.01 -3.95
C ALA A 62 3.02 2.72 -3.22
N ILE A 63 3.04 1.60 -3.95
CA ILE A 63 3.37 0.28 -3.43
C ILE A 63 4.50 -0.28 -4.29
N ASP A 64 5.42 -0.99 -3.65
CA ASP A 64 6.48 -1.73 -4.31
C ASP A 64 6.19 -3.21 -4.05
N ASP A 65 5.43 -3.84 -4.95
CA ASP A 65 5.07 -5.25 -4.85
C ASP A 65 5.19 -5.91 -6.22
N HIS A 66 5.99 -6.96 -6.31
CA HIS A 66 6.20 -7.77 -7.52
C HIS A 66 4.91 -8.29 -8.19
N ARG A 67 3.81 -8.40 -7.43
CA ARG A 67 2.51 -8.86 -7.93
C ARG A 67 1.82 -7.84 -8.83
N THR A 68 2.32 -6.60 -8.90
CA THR A 68 1.73 -5.55 -9.73
C THR A 68 2.81 -4.69 -10.38
N ASP A 69 2.57 -4.29 -11.63
CA ASP A 69 3.43 -3.35 -12.37
C ASP A 69 3.03 -1.88 -12.11
N LEU A 70 2.05 -1.65 -11.24
CA LEU A 70 1.53 -0.32 -10.94
C LEU A 70 2.45 0.39 -9.93
N ASP A 71 2.90 1.59 -10.29
CA ASP A 71 3.66 2.50 -9.40
C ASP A 71 2.91 2.85 -8.11
N GLY A 72 1.57 2.74 -8.15
CA GLY A 72 0.73 2.91 -6.99
C GLY A 72 -0.75 2.69 -7.31
N ILE A 73 -1.53 2.58 -6.24
CA ILE A 73 -2.93 2.20 -6.31
C ILE A 73 -3.82 3.18 -5.59
N TRP A 74 -4.96 3.47 -6.20
CA TRP A 74 -6.03 4.22 -5.58
C TRP A 74 -6.91 3.29 -4.77
N VAL A 75 -7.13 3.62 -3.50
CA VAL A 75 -7.99 2.88 -2.59
C VAL A 75 -8.85 3.83 -1.77
N LYS A 76 -9.88 3.31 -1.12
CA LYS A 76 -10.64 4.09 -0.14
C LYS A 76 -9.80 4.31 1.12
N PRO A 77 -9.96 5.44 1.81
CA PRO A 77 -9.23 5.72 3.06
C PRO A 77 -9.52 4.68 4.16
N ALA A 78 -10.66 3.98 4.09
CA ALA A 78 -10.98 2.88 5.00
C ALA A 78 -10.06 1.66 4.86
N ASP A 79 -9.46 1.47 3.68
CA ASP A 79 -8.51 0.39 3.40
C ASP A 79 -7.06 0.82 3.68
N VAL A 80 -6.84 2.08 4.08
CA VAL A 80 -5.52 2.63 4.38
C VAL A 80 -5.35 2.79 5.88
N TYR A 81 -4.38 2.06 6.41
CA TYR A 81 -4.00 2.09 7.80
C TYR A 81 -2.75 2.96 7.92
N ARG A 82 -2.86 4.09 8.63
CA ARG A 82 -1.67 4.85 8.98
C ARG A 82 -0.78 3.95 9.81
N SER A 83 0.46 3.78 9.35
CA SER A 83 1.48 3.19 10.19
C SER A 83 1.79 4.25 11.24
N SER A 84 1.03 4.26 12.34
CA SER A 84 1.44 5.03 13.52
C SER A 84 2.88 4.62 13.81
N PRO A 85 3.79 5.57 14.12
CA PRO A 85 5.12 5.25 14.59
C PRO A 85 5.00 4.62 15.99
N ARG A 86 4.41 3.43 16.08
CA ARG A 86 4.54 2.57 17.23
C ARG A 86 5.94 2.02 17.12
N LEU A 87 6.82 2.63 17.91
CA LEU A 87 7.98 2.02 18.53
C LEU A 87 8.70 1.02 17.63
N ARG A 88 9.94 1.35 17.24
CA ARG A 88 10.98 0.33 17.27
C ARG A 88 11.01 -0.23 18.69
N ARG A 89 10.15 -1.20 19.02
CA ARG A 89 10.35 -2.05 20.18
C ARG A 89 11.46 -3.01 19.77
N ARG A 90 12.71 -2.52 19.77
CA ARG A 90 13.83 -3.40 20.01
C ARG A 90 13.64 -3.92 21.42
N SER A 91 13.01 -5.09 21.52
CA SER A 91 13.29 -6.03 22.60
C SER A 91 14.82 -6.12 22.71
N GLY A 92 15.37 -5.74 23.86
CA GLY A 92 16.81 -5.73 24.06
C GLY A 92 17.24 -4.91 25.27
N ALA A 93 16.78 -5.31 26.46
CA ALA A 93 17.49 -5.16 27.73
C ALA A 93 16.60 -5.79 28.82
N GLU A 94 16.74 -7.10 29.02
CA GLU A 94 16.48 -7.67 30.33
C GLU A 94 17.54 -7.09 31.28
N PRO A 95 17.17 -6.42 32.39
CA PRO A 95 18.14 -6.06 33.41
C PRO A 95 18.53 -7.35 34.13
N ASN A 96 19.76 -7.81 33.91
CA ASN A 96 20.34 -8.86 34.73
C ASN A 96 20.70 -8.24 36.09
N PHE A 97 20.06 -8.72 37.16
CA PHE A 97 20.39 -8.41 38.55
C PHE A 97 21.64 -9.18 38.99
#